data_AF-A0A7J4SWT3-F1
#
_entry.id   AF-A0A7J4SWT3-F1
#
_cell.length_a   1.000
_cell.length_b   1.000
_cell.length_c   1.000
_cell.angle_alpha   90.00
_cell.angle_beta   90.00
_cell.angle_gamma   90.00
#
_symmetry.space_group_name_H-M   'P 1'
#
loop_
_entity.id
_entity.type
_entity.pdbx_description
1 polymer ?
#
loop_
_entity_poly.entity_id
_entity_poly.type
_entity_poly.pdbx_seq_one_letter_code
_entity_poly.pdbx_strand_id
1 'polypeptide(L)'
;MSRTLVNAVVDSLEIIQYLPTNRGIFWKKKFNSALHHLSSQLGWGSIEMNNQRVVRSAHPLLSVAVGQYAFERYHHSRFKVRWIEPRSQIVQLEFEPTSDLAAPQSHNPFPWSFDARSQESGIPIDLVQSHNGNELQMEGERVLLIPTLALERFLSASVPYAPETEEGWFHHTIDSFASFENLLKITIKTTAAMFLQSEQPVYIIDRTSWDSYVEHYLVEVGWGHVTIVDYNASSLALHCTVNRGSNVPFTIGMICGLWERAHGR
;
A
#
# COMPACT_ATOMS: atom_id res chain seq x y z
N MET A 1 -10.23 -12.28 0.60
CA MET A 1 -9.44 -11.18 0.00
C MET A 1 -7.93 -11.40 0.00
N SER A 2 -7.35 -12.28 0.83
CA SER A 2 -5.88 -12.46 0.90
C SER A 2 -5.24 -12.85 -0.44
N ARG A 3 -5.82 -13.80 -1.18
CA ARG A 3 -5.32 -14.15 -2.53
C ARG A 3 -5.45 -13.00 -3.53
N THR A 4 -6.53 -12.24 -3.46
CA THR A 4 -6.73 -11.05 -4.31
C THR A 4 -5.61 -10.03 -4.10
N LEU A 5 -5.23 -9.77 -2.85
CA LEU A 5 -4.11 -8.89 -2.52
C LEU A 5 -2.77 -9.46 -3.02
N VAL A 6 -2.48 -10.73 -2.75
CA VAL A 6 -1.25 -11.38 -3.20
C VAL A 6 -1.11 -11.27 -4.72
N ASN A 7 -2.15 -11.63 -5.48
CA ASN A 7 -2.14 -11.56 -6.93
C ASN A 7 -1.96 -10.12 -7.43
N ALA A 8 -2.66 -9.14 -6.83
CA ALA A 8 -2.52 -7.74 -7.21
C ALA A 8 -1.07 -7.22 -7.01
N VAL A 9 -0.41 -7.64 -5.92
CA VAL A 9 0.99 -7.28 -5.64
C VAL A 9 1.93 -8.00 -6.61
N VAL A 10 1.78 -9.31 -6.82
CA VAL A 10 2.61 -10.09 -7.77
C VAL A 10 2.52 -9.48 -9.17
N ASP A 11 1.31 -9.23 -9.67
CA ASP A 11 1.08 -8.62 -10.98
C ASP A 11 1.77 -7.25 -11.09
N SER A 12 1.72 -6.44 -10.03
CA SER A 12 2.37 -5.12 -10.02
C SER A 12 3.89 -5.23 -10.12
N LEU A 13 4.49 -6.16 -9.37
CA LEU A 13 5.93 -6.41 -9.42
C LEU A 13 6.35 -6.94 -10.82
N GLU A 14 5.50 -7.71 -11.47
CA GLU A 14 5.72 -8.21 -12.83
C GLU A 14 5.64 -7.11 -13.89
N ILE A 15 4.65 -6.22 -13.79
CA ILE A 15 4.51 -5.09 -14.70
C ILE A 15 5.71 -4.15 -14.59
N ILE A 16 6.16 -3.86 -13.36
CA ILE A 16 7.31 -2.97 -13.12
C ILE A 16 8.65 -3.65 -13.46
N GLN A 17 8.72 -4.98 -13.42
CA GLN A 17 9.91 -5.78 -13.77
C GLN A 17 11.15 -5.49 -12.91
N TYR A 18 11.00 -5.42 -11.58
CA TYR A 18 12.10 -5.20 -10.64
C TYR A 18 13.25 -6.23 -10.72
N LEU A 19 12.92 -7.48 -11.05
CA LEU A 19 13.90 -8.56 -11.12
C LEU A 19 14.35 -8.79 -12.57
N PRO A 20 15.66 -9.02 -12.80
CA PRO A 20 16.19 -9.22 -14.14
C PRO A 20 15.57 -10.46 -14.80
N THR A 21 15.73 -10.62 -16.12
CA THR A 21 15.30 -11.82 -16.88
C THR A 21 16.46 -12.58 -17.54
N ASN A 22 17.55 -11.88 -17.84
CA ASN A 22 18.58 -12.39 -18.75
C ASN A 22 19.56 -13.34 -18.06
N ARG A 23 19.53 -14.62 -18.43
CA ARG A 23 20.38 -15.68 -17.85
C ARG A 23 21.79 -15.72 -18.47
N GLY A 24 22.67 -14.84 -18.00
CA GLY A 24 24.12 -14.89 -18.27
C GLY A 24 24.94 -15.63 -17.19
N ILE A 25 26.27 -15.72 -17.36
CA ILE A 25 27.19 -16.46 -16.47
C ILE A 25 27.09 -16.01 -14.99
N PHE A 26 26.82 -14.73 -14.74
CA PHE A 26 26.67 -14.17 -13.39
C PHE A 26 25.21 -13.92 -12.97
N TRP A 27 24.26 -14.50 -13.69
CA TRP A 27 22.83 -14.27 -13.49
C TRP A 27 22.38 -14.49 -12.05
N LYS A 28 22.72 -15.63 -11.44
CA LYS A 28 22.27 -15.95 -10.07
C LYS A 28 22.70 -14.89 -9.06
N LYS A 29 23.95 -14.40 -9.18
CA LYS A 29 24.47 -13.33 -8.32
C LYS A 29 23.73 -12.01 -8.56
N LYS A 30 23.49 -11.64 -9.83
CA LYS A 30 22.72 -10.44 -10.18
C LYS A 30 21.28 -10.51 -9.69
N PHE A 31 20.63 -11.66 -9.86
CA PHE A 31 19.27 -11.91 -9.40
C PHE A 31 19.17 -11.79 -7.87
N ASN A 32 20.05 -12.47 -7.12
CA ASN A 32 20.05 -12.39 -5.66
C ASN A 32 20.32 -10.97 -5.16
N SER A 33 21.20 -10.22 -5.83
CA SER A 33 21.46 -8.82 -5.50
C SER A 33 20.23 -7.93 -5.75
N ALA A 34 19.54 -8.12 -6.88
CA ALA A 34 18.32 -7.38 -7.20
C ALA A 34 17.17 -7.74 -6.25
N LEU A 35 17.05 -9.01 -5.89
CA LEU A 35 16.06 -9.49 -4.93
C LEU A 35 16.30 -8.92 -3.54
N HIS A 36 17.55 -8.92 -3.07
CA HIS A 36 17.91 -8.27 -1.81
C HIS A 36 17.59 -6.77 -1.86
N HIS A 37 17.94 -6.09 -2.96
CA HIS A 37 17.66 -4.67 -3.11
C HIS A 37 16.16 -4.37 -3.04
N LEU A 38 15.34 -5.11 -3.81
CA LEU A 38 13.88 -5.00 -3.78
C LEU A 38 13.31 -5.22 -2.37
N SER A 39 13.71 -6.31 -1.72
CA SER A 39 13.33 -6.63 -0.34
C SER A 39 13.68 -5.52 0.64
N SER A 40 14.91 -5.01 0.55
CA SER A 40 15.41 -3.96 1.44
C SER A 40 14.69 -2.63 1.20
N GLN A 41 14.37 -2.30 -0.04
CA GLN A 41 13.68 -1.08 -0.41
C GLN A 41 12.23 -1.08 0.07
N LEU A 42 11.56 -2.24 0.06
CA LEU A 42 10.15 -2.35 0.42
C LEU A 42 9.93 -2.65 1.92
N GLY A 43 10.93 -3.20 2.60
CA GLY A 43 10.83 -3.63 4.00
C GLY A 43 10.08 -4.95 4.19
N TRP A 44 9.96 -5.76 3.14
CA TRP A 44 9.12 -6.96 3.13
C TRP A 44 9.83 -8.25 3.59
N GLY A 45 11.01 -8.10 4.21
CA GLY A 45 11.80 -9.24 4.69
C GLY A 45 12.68 -9.87 3.61
N SER A 46 13.34 -10.97 3.97
CA SER A 46 14.39 -11.61 3.18
C SER A 46 13.92 -12.94 2.62
N ILE A 47 14.00 -13.11 1.30
CA ILE A 47 13.65 -14.38 0.63
C ILE A 47 14.83 -15.35 0.71
N GLU A 48 14.59 -16.54 1.25
CA GLU A 48 15.53 -17.65 1.24
C GLU A 48 15.12 -18.68 0.17
N MET A 49 15.63 -18.50 -1.06
CA MET A 49 15.27 -19.33 -2.22
C MET A 49 15.46 -20.84 -2.00
N ASN A 50 16.51 -21.25 -1.29
CA ASN A 50 16.80 -22.66 -1.05
C ASN A 50 15.79 -23.33 -0.09
N ASN A 51 15.24 -22.56 0.84
CA ASN A 51 14.34 -23.03 1.88
C ASN A 51 12.87 -22.71 1.59
N GLN A 52 12.59 -22.06 0.46
CA GLN A 52 11.24 -21.63 0.06
C GLN A 52 10.52 -20.84 1.15
N ARG A 53 11.23 -19.91 1.80
CA ARG A 53 10.64 -19.12 2.89
C ARG A 53 11.06 -17.66 2.83
N VAL A 54 10.25 -16.81 3.45
CA VAL A 54 10.60 -15.42 3.75
C VAL A 54 10.79 -15.29 5.24
N VAL A 55 11.96 -14.76 5.64
CA VAL A 55 12.30 -14.50 7.05
C VAL A 55 12.32 -13.01 7.32
N ARG A 56 12.09 -12.61 8.58
CA ARG A 56 11.88 -11.19 8.95
C ARG A 56 10.73 -10.59 8.16
N SER A 57 9.66 -11.36 7.92
CA SER A 57 8.44 -10.89 7.25
C SER A 57 7.83 -9.72 8.02
N ALA A 58 7.57 -8.59 7.34
CA ALA A 58 6.83 -7.46 7.91
C ALA A 58 5.32 -7.69 7.85
N HIS A 59 4.84 -8.27 6.74
CA HIS A 59 3.44 -8.58 6.53
C HIS A 59 3.34 -9.90 5.76
N PRO A 60 2.64 -10.93 6.28
CA PRO A 60 2.62 -12.26 5.67
C PRO A 60 2.24 -12.24 4.19
N LEU A 61 1.18 -11.50 3.83
CA LEU A 61 0.70 -11.47 2.44
C LEU A 61 1.67 -10.76 1.48
N LEU A 62 2.39 -9.73 1.93
CA LEU A 62 3.39 -9.05 1.08
C LEU A 62 4.63 -9.93 0.91
N SER A 63 5.02 -10.64 1.96
CA SER A 63 6.08 -11.66 1.94
C SER A 63 5.75 -12.81 0.99
N VAL A 64 4.51 -13.31 1.01
CA VAL A 64 4.02 -14.31 0.03
C VAL A 64 4.13 -13.75 -1.38
N ALA A 65 3.70 -12.51 -1.63
CA ALA A 65 3.71 -11.92 -2.95
C ALA A 65 5.14 -11.74 -3.52
N VAL A 66 6.08 -11.19 -2.74
CA VAL A 66 7.47 -11.06 -3.21
C VAL A 66 8.16 -12.40 -3.35
N GLY A 67 7.85 -13.36 -2.48
CA GLY A 67 8.31 -14.73 -2.60
C GLY A 67 7.81 -15.36 -3.91
N GLN A 68 6.51 -15.31 -4.16
CA GLN A 68 5.91 -15.82 -5.40
C GLN A 68 6.55 -15.18 -6.64
N TYR A 69 6.60 -13.86 -6.68
CA TYR A 69 7.23 -13.12 -7.77
C TYR A 69 8.69 -13.55 -8.00
N ALA A 70 9.48 -13.67 -6.94
CA ALA A 70 10.87 -14.09 -7.03
C ALA A 70 11.01 -15.52 -7.57
N PHE A 71 10.20 -16.47 -7.11
CA PHE A 71 10.25 -17.85 -7.57
C PHE A 71 9.79 -17.99 -9.02
N GLU A 72 8.67 -17.35 -9.38
CA GLU A 72 8.16 -17.37 -10.77
C GLU A 72 9.18 -16.76 -11.73
N ARG A 73 9.80 -15.64 -11.33
CA ARG A 73 10.84 -14.99 -12.12
C ARG A 73 12.11 -15.80 -12.22
N TYR A 74 12.54 -16.42 -11.13
CA TYR A 74 13.76 -17.23 -11.08
C TYR A 74 13.62 -18.47 -11.96
N HIS A 75 12.48 -19.16 -11.90
CA HIS A 75 12.23 -20.40 -12.64
C HIS A 75 11.68 -20.18 -14.05
N HIS A 76 11.18 -18.99 -14.39
CA HIS A 76 10.40 -18.73 -15.61
C HIS A 76 9.21 -19.71 -15.72
N SER A 77 8.47 -19.86 -14.64
CA SER A 77 7.33 -20.77 -14.55
C SER A 77 6.29 -20.18 -13.63
N ARG A 78 5.02 -20.45 -13.89
CA ARG A 78 3.91 -20.03 -13.04
C ARG A 78 3.70 -21.03 -11.91
N PHE A 79 3.37 -20.53 -10.72
CA PHE A 79 3.09 -21.38 -9.58
C PHE A 79 1.77 -20.98 -8.91
N LYS A 80 1.02 -21.97 -8.47
CA LYS A 80 0.02 -21.79 -7.44
C LYS A 80 0.73 -21.84 -6.09
N VAL A 81 0.62 -20.77 -5.31
CA VAL A 81 1.29 -20.64 -4.02
C VAL A 81 0.34 -20.94 -2.87
N ARG A 82 0.82 -21.74 -1.92
CA ARG A 82 0.27 -21.88 -0.57
C ARG A 82 1.32 -21.42 0.43
N TRP A 83 0.88 -21.03 1.61
CA TRP A 83 1.80 -20.60 2.66
C TRP A 83 1.29 -20.98 4.04
N ILE A 84 2.24 -21.11 4.96
CA ILE A 84 2.00 -21.25 6.39
C ILE A 84 2.91 -20.29 7.16
N GLU A 85 2.48 -19.90 8.35
CA GLU A 85 3.19 -18.98 9.24
C GLU A 85 3.64 -19.76 10.49
N PRO A 86 4.73 -20.55 10.41
CA PRO A 86 5.11 -21.46 11.49
C PRO A 86 5.55 -20.70 12.76
N ARG A 87 6.03 -19.47 12.61
CA ARG A 87 6.47 -18.56 13.68
C ARG A 87 6.25 -17.13 13.24
N SER A 88 6.24 -16.21 14.22
CA SER A 88 6.26 -14.78 13.95
C SER A 88 7.41 -14.42 12.99
N GLN A 89 7.12 -13.56 12.01
CA GLN A 89 8.06 -13.10 10.98
C GLN A 89 8.64 -14.17 10.05
N ILE A 90 8.10 -15.38 10.02
CA ILE A 90 8.49 -16.42 9.07
C ILE A 90 7.27 -16.83 8.24
N VAL A 91 7.40 -16.76 6.92
CA VAL A 91 6.42 -17.28 5.97
C VAL A 91 7.07 -18.41 5.20
N GLN A 92 6.55 -19.63 5.36
CA GLN A 92 6.94 -20.78 4.55
C GLN A 92 6.06 -20.83 3.31
N LEU A 93 6.67 -20.99 2.13
CA LEU A 93 5.99 -21.05 0.84
C LEU A 93 6.01 -22.49 0.32
N GLU A 94 4.90 -22.87 -0.30
CA GLU A 94 4.72 -24.13 -0.99
C GLU A 94 4.25 -23.84 -2.42
N PHE A 95 4.98 -24.35 -3.41
CA PHE A 95 4.75 -24.07 -4.81
C PHE A 95 4.22 -25.31 -5.55
N GLU A 96 3.08 -25.15 -6.21
CA GLU A 96 2.51 -26.14 -7.14
C GLU A 96 2.65 -25.59 -8.58
N PRO A 97 3.40 -26.24 -9.48
CA PRO A 97 3.53 -25.79 -10.86
C PRO A 97 2.17 -25.70 -11.58
N THR A 98 1.98 -24.67 -12.39
CA THR A 98 0.77 -24.50 -13.20
C THR A 98 1.08 -23.87 -14.56
N SER A 99 0.31 -24.22 -15.58
CA SER A 99 0.35 -23.60 -16.91
C SER A 99 -0.72 -22.52 -17.10
N ASP A 100 -1.65 -22.38 -16.16
CA ASP A 100 -2.96 -21.77 -16.43
C ASP A 100 -3.04 -20.29 -16.02
N LEU A 101 -1.95 -19.73 -15.50
CA LEU A 101 -1.92 -18.34 -15.07
C LEU A 101 -1.49 -17.42 -16.23
N ALA A 102 -2.47 -16.69 -16.75
CA ALA A 102 -2.26 -15.66 -17.77
C ALA A 102 -1.27 -14.60 -17.27
N ALA A 103 -0.61 -13.91 -18.21
CA ALA A 103 0.17 -12.73 -17.90
C ALA A 103 -0.72 -11.66 -17.25
N PRO A 104 -0.17 -10.83 -16.33
CA PRO A 104 -0.92 -9.75 -15.71
C PRO A 104 -1.47 -8.82 -16.79
N GLN A 105 -2.79 -8.63 -16.77
CA GLN A 105 -3.43 -7.67 -17.66
C GLN A 105 -3.29 -6.25 -17.11
N SER A 106 -3.14 -5.27 -18.00
CA SER A 106 -3.27 -3.86 -17.62
C SER A 106 -4.66 -3.61 -17.04
N HIS A 107 -4.75 -2.92 -15.91
CA HIS A 107 -6.03 -2.47 -15.38
C HIS A 107 -6.30 -1.04 -15.85
N ASN A 108 -7.58 -0.68 -15.98
CA ASN A 108 -7.95 0.71 -16.22
C ASN A 108 -7.72 1.51 -14.92
N PRO A 109 -6.97 2.62 -14.96
CA PRO A 109 -6.73 3.42 -13.77
C PRO A 109 -8.05 3.97 -13.23
N PHE A 110 -8.14 4.13 -11.91
CA PHE A 110 -9.31 4.77 -11.31
C PHE A 110 -9.39 6.25 -11.72
N PRO A 111 -10.60 6.83 -11.72
CA PRO A 111 -10.80 8.24 -12.03
C PRO A 111 -10.03 9.17 -11.09
N TRP A 112 -9.72 8.78 -9.85
CA TRP A 112 -8.87 9.58 -8.95
C TRP A 112 -7.37 9.36 -9.15
N SER A 113 -6.94 8.30 -9.84
CA SER A 113 -5.52 7.93 -10.00
C SER A 113 -4.76 8.76 -11.04
N PHE A 114 -5.46 9.53 -11.89
CA PHE A 114 -4.81 10.31 -12.93
C PHE A 114 -4.13 11.56 -12.36
N ASP A 115 -2.80 11.60 -12.40
CA ASP A 115 -2.05 12.83 -12.24
C ASP A 115 -0.97 12.97 -13.33
N ALA A 116 -1.09 14.03 -14.14
CA ALA A 116 -0.06 14.43 -15.11
C ALA A 116 1.06 15.27 -14.44
N ARG A 117 0.95 15.52 -13.13
CA ARG A 117 1.83 16.41 -12.36
C ARG A 117 2.26 15.77 -11.05
N SER A 118 2.65 14.49 -11.06
CA SER A 118 3.37 13.89 -9.93
C SER A 118 4.77 14.51 -9.80
N GLN A 119 4.85 15.81 -9.52
CA GLN A 119 6.05 16.46 -9.02
C GLN A 119 6.09 16.22 -7.52
N GLU A 120 7.06 15.40 -7.15
CA GLU A 120 7.93 15.66 -6.01
C GLU A 120 7.23 15.97 -4.68
N SER A 121 6.59 14.96 -4.12
CA SER A 121 6.62 14.80 -2.67
C SER A 121 7.01 13.34 -2.41
N GLY A 122 8.27 13.03 -2.72
CA GLY A 122 8.85 11.81 -2.19
C GLY A 122 8.81 11.93 -0.67
N ILE A 123 8.40 10.84 0.01
CA ILE A 123 8.76 10.64 1.41
C ILE A 123 10.24 11.02 1.51
N PRO A 124 10.66 11.90 2.44
CA PRO A 124 12.08 12.07 2.68
C PRO A 124 12.62 10.69 3.02
N ILE A 125 13.32 10.05 2.06
CA ILE A 125 13.83 8.67 2.22
C ILE A 125 14.72 8.61 3.46
N ASP A 126 15.27 9.75 3.87
CA ASP A 126 16.03 9.96 5.10
C ASP A 126 15.26 9.60 6.39
N LEU A 127 13.92 9.63 6.39
CA LEU A 127 13.08 9.21 7.52
C LEU A 127 12.97 7.68 7.64
N VAL A 128 13.23 6.95 6.56
CA VAL A 128 13.05 5.50 6.47
C VAL A 128 14.41 4.82 6.46
N GLN A 129 14.82 4.31 7.60
CA GLN A 129 16.13 3.67 7.77
C GLN A 129 16.04 2.16 7.55
N SER A 130 17.03 1.61 6.86
CA SER A 130 17.20 0.15 6.79
C SER A 130 17.71 -0.37 8.13
N HIS A 131 16.94 -1.24 8.76
CA HIS A 131 17.33 -1.96 9.97
C HIS A 131 17.47 -3.45 9.67
N ASN A 132 18.50 -4.10 10.23
CA ASN A 132 18.77 -5.53 10.03
C ASN A 132 18.63 -5.98 8.56
N GLY A 133 19.09 -5.16 7.61
CA GLY A 133 19.20 -5.44 6.18
C GLY A 133 17.92 -5.39 5.35
N ASN A 134 16.77 -5.86 5.86
CA ASN A 134 15.51 -5.96 5.09
C ASN A 134 14.26 -5.51 5.87
N GLU A 135 14.45 -4.85 7.00
CA GLU A 135 13.38 -4.17 7.74
C GLU A 135 13.53 -2.66 7.52
N LEU A 136 12.41 -1.97 7.46
CA LEU A 136 12.40 -0.51 7.44
C LEU A 136 11.89 -0.01 8.79
N GLN A 137 12.50 1.06 9.27
CA GLN A 137 12.08 1.74 10.48
C GLN A 137 11.92 3.24 10.24
N MET A 138 10.90 3.81 10.86
CA MET A 138 10.67 5.25 10.95
C MET A 138 10.37 5.56 12.42
N GLU A 139 11.16 6.45 13.02
CA GLU A 139 11.06 6.80 14.45
C GLU A 139 11.14 5.59 15.41
N GLY A 140 11.90 4.55 15.03
CA GLY A 140 12.03 3.32 15.81
C GLY A 140 10.91 2.30 15.60
N GLU A 141 9.81 2.71 14.96
CA GLU A 141 8.70 1.84 14.59
C GLU A 141 8.95 1.16 13.26
N ARG A 142 8.53 -0.11 13.15
CA ARG A 142 8.68 -0.87 11.90
C ARG A 142 7.67 -0.39 10.87
N VAL A 143 8.16 -0.04 9.68
CA VAL A 143 7.33 0.39 8.54
C VAL A 143 7.54 -0.49 7.32
N LEU A 144 6.67 -0.32 6.32
CA LEU A 144 6.75 -0.98 5.03
C LEU A 144 6.33 -0.01 3.93
N LEU A 145 6.92 -0.14 2.75
CA LEU A 145 6.50 0.62 1.57
C LEU A 145 5.64 -0.27 0.68
N ILE A 146 4.45 0.22 0.32
CA ILE A 146 3.54 -0.47 -0.60
C ILE A 146 3.48 0.33 -1.90
N PRO A 147 3.85 -0.25 -3.06
CA PRO A 147 3.66 0.39 -4.34
C PRO A 147 2.17 0.72 -4.56
N THR A 148 1.88 1.97 -4.92
CA THR A 148 0.52 2.44 -5.17
C THR A 148 -0.21 1.62 -6.23
N LEU A 149 0.51 1.16 -7.26
CA LEU A 149 -0.02 0.26 -8.29
C LEU A 149 -0.59 -1.04 -7.70
N ALA A 150 0.03 -1.59 -6.66
CA ALA A 150 -0.44 -2.82 -6.01
C ALA A 150 -1.76 -2.60 -5.28
N LEU A 151 -1.89 -1.48 -4.56
CA LEU A 151 -3.15 -1.09 -3.92
C LEU A 151 -4.24 -0.81 -4.96
N GLU A 152 -3.89 -0.15 -6.06
CA GLU A 152 -4.83 0.16 -7.13
C GLU A 152 -5.41 -1.10 -7.78
N ARG A 153 -4.53 -2.07 -8.10
CA ARG A 153 -4.96 -3.37 -8.63
C ARG A 153 -5.79 -4.15 -7.61
N PHE A 154 -5.42 -4.10 -6.34
CA PHE A 154 -6.19 -4.76 -5.29
C PHE A 154 -7.60 -4.17 -5.18
N LEU A 155 -7.72 -2.84 -5.17
CA LEU A 155 -8.98 -2.13 -5.16
C LEU A 155 -9.81 -2.45 -6.41
N SER A 156 -9.19 -2.46 -7.60
CA SER A 156 -9.87 -2.81 -8.86
C SER A 156 -10.41 -4.24 -8.84
N ALA A 157 -9.63 -5.21 -8.37
CA ALA A 157 -10.06 -6.59 -8.19
C ALA A 157 -11.10 -6.76 -7.06
N SER A 158 -11.27 -5.76 -6.21
CA SER A 158 -12.24 -5.73 -5.11
C SER A 158 -13.60 -5.13 -5.50
N VAL A 159 -13.69 -4.43 -6.64
CA VAL A 159 -14.94 -3.79 -7.12
C VAL A 159 -16.15 -4.74 -7.07
N PRO A 160 -16.08 -6.00 -7.57
CA PRO A 160 -17.23 -6.90 -7.56
C PRO A 160 -17.68 -7.35 -6.16
N TYR A 161 -16.85 -7.10 -5.15
CA TYR A 161 -17.07 -7.52 -3.76
C TYR A 161 -17.41 -6.34 -2.84
N ALA A 162 -17.47 -5.11 -3.36
CA ALA A 162 -17.80 -3.92 -2.57
C ALA A 162 -19.29 -3.94 -2.19
N PRO A 163 -19.66 -4.14 -0.90
CA PRO A 163 -21.05 -4.06 -0.49
C PRO A 163 -21.63 -2.68 -0.73
N GLU A 164 -22.95 -2.63 -0.89
CA GLU A 164 -23.70 -1.39 -0.78
C GLU A 164 -23.48 -0.77 0.60
N THR A 165 -23.32 0.54 0.64
CA THR A 165 -23.02 1.30 1.85
C THR A 165 -24.18 2.22 2.21
N GLU A 166 -24.26 2.58 3.50
CA GLU A 166 -25.29 3.50 4.00
C GLU A 166 -25.32 4.80 3.20
N GLU A 167 -26.53 5.25 2.87
CA GLU A 167 -26.76 6.53 2.22
C GLU A 167 -26.53 7.68 3.22
N GLY A 168 -25.93 8.78 2.76
CA GLY A 168 -25.96 10.06 3.49
C GLY A 168 -24.70 10.47 4.28
N TRP A 169 -23.73 9.58 4.52
CA TRP A 169 -22.50 9.97 5.24
C TRP A 169 -21.39 10.51 4.31
N PHE A 170 -21.42 10.13 3.04
CA PHE A 170 -20.46 10.55 2.02
C PHE A 170 -21.19 11.07 0.79
N HIS A 171 -20.79 12.25 0.35
CA HIS A 171 -21.37 12.93 -0.81
C HIS A 171 -20.26 13.48 -1.71
N HIS A 172 -20.41 13.31 -3.02
CA HIS A 172 -19.51 13.90 -4.01
C HIS A 172 -20.29 14.40 -5.23
N THR A 173 -19.71 15.35 -5.94
CA THR A 173 -20.24 15.92 -7.19
C THR A 173 -19.46 15.49 -8.43
N ILE A 174 -18.55 14.51 -8.28
CA ILE A 174 -17.68 14.02 -9.36
C ILE A 174 -18.32 12.82 -10.05
N ASP A 175 -18.90 13.03 -11.24
CA ASP A 175 -19.63 11.98 -11.99
C ASP A 175 -18.80 10.72 -12.23
N SER A 176 -17.51 10.88 -12.54
CA SER A 176 -16.63 9.75 -12.82
C SER A 176 -16.43 8.81 -11.62
N PHE A 177 -16.73 9.24 -10.39
CA PHE A 177 -16.60 8.41 -9.19
C PHE A 177 -17.81 7.50 -8.96
N ALA A 178 -18.96 7.79 -9.59
CA ALA A 178 -20.22 7.10 -9.32
C ALA A 178 -20.11 5.58 -9.49
N SER A 179 -19.40 5.10 -10.52
CA SER A 179 -19.20 3.67 -10.76
C SER A 179 -18.36 2.95 -9.70
N PHE A 180 -17.67 3.69 -8.83
CA PHE A 180 -16.78 3.16 -7.81
C PHE A 180 -17.11 3.67 -6.41
N GLU A 181 -18.28 4.29 -6.22
CA GLU A 181 -18.65 5.00 -5.01
C GLU A 181 -18.61 4.10 -3.77
N ASN A 182 -19.17 2.89 -3.84
CA ASN A 182 -19.14 1.94 -2.73
C ASN A 182 -17.71 1.55 -2.34
N LEU A 183 -16.84 1.29 -3.31
CA LEU A 183 -15.44 0.95 -3.06
C LEU A 183 -14.70 2.13 -2.42
N LEU A 184 -14.93 3.35 -2.91
CA LEU A 184 -14.36 4.58 -2.37
C LEU A 184 -14.79 4.77 -0.91
N LYS A 185 -16.10 4.70 -0.64
CA LYS A 185 -16.70 4.78 0.70
C LYS A 185 -16.10 3.77 1.67
N ILE A 186 -16.03 2.50 1.27
CA ILE A 186 -15.46 1.44 2.13
C ILE A 186 -13.99 1.72 2.41
N THR A 187 -13.21 2.11 1.40
CA THR A 187 -11.77 2.37 1.56
C THR A 187 -11.52 3.55 2.50
N ILE A 188 -12.31 4.62 2.38
CA ILE A 188 -12.26 5.76 3.30
C ILE A 188 -12.59 5.30 4.72
N LYS A 189 -13.70 4.58 4.91
CA LYS A 189 -14.17 4.13 6.23
C LYS A 189 -13.19 3.18 6.91
N THR A 190 -12.63 2.21 6.18
CA THR A 190 -11.67 1.26 6.74
C THR A 190 -10.34 1.93 7.08
N THR A 191 -9.90 2.91 6.28
CA THR A 191 -8.69 3.67 6.57
C THR A 191 -8.88 4.59 7.79
N ALA A 192 -10.03 5.25 7.90
CA ALA A 192 -10.39 6.03 9.08
C ALA A 192 -10.42 5.16 10.34
N ALA A 193 -11.07 3.99 10.27
CA ALA A 193 -11.12 3.04 11.38
C ALA A 193 -9.73 2.52 11.78
N MET A 194 -8.85 2.25 10.81
CA MET A 194 -7.46 1.87 11.06
C MET A 194 -6.72 2.97 11.81
N PHE A 195 -6.86 4.22 11.37
CA PHE A 195 -6.26 5.36 12.07
C PHE A 195 -6.81 5.46 13.49
N LEU A 196 -8.13 5.37 13.68
CA LEU A 196 -8.79 5.48 14.98
C LEU A 196 -8.40 4.39 15.98
N GLN A 197 -8.00 3.21 15.50
CA GLN A 197 -7.46 2.13 16.32
C GLN A 197 -6.00 2.35 16.75
N SER A 198 -5.27 3.27 16.12
CA SER A 198 -3.91 3.64 16.56
C SER A 198 -3.95 4.44 17.87
N GLU A 199 -2.83 4.52 18.59
CA GLU A 199 -2.71 5.33 19.81
C GLU A 199 -2.23 6.77 19.54
N GLN A 200 -2.23 7.20 18.27
CA GLN A 200 -1.68 8.50 17.86
C GLN A 200 -2.53 9.68 18.38
N PRO A 201 -2.00 10.57 19.24
CA PRO A 201 -2.79 11.65 19.83
C PRO A 201 -3.05 12.79 18.82
N VAL A 202 -4.25 13.37 18.87
CA VAL A 202 -4.62 14.52 18.03
C VAL A 202 -5.34 15.57 18.88
N TYR A 203 -4.77 16.78 18.96
CA TYR A 203 -5.30 17.89 19.74
C TYR A 203 -5.37 19.16 18.89
N ILE A 204 -6.56 19.52 18.44
CA ILE A 204 -6.77 20.69 17.57
C ILE A 204 -7.07 21.93 18.39
N ILE A 205 -6.21 22.95 18.26
CA ILE A 205 -6.41 24.28 18.87
C ILE A 205 -6.95 25.25 17.82
N ASP A 206 -6.33 25.27 16.64
CA ASP A 206 -6.71 26.12 15.52
C ASP A 206 -6.27 25.49 14.18
N ARG A 207 -6.38 26.27 13.09
CA ARG A 207 -5.95 25.84 11.75
C ARG A 207 -4.50 25.34 11.71
N THR A 208 -3.58 25.98 12.43
CA THR A 208 -2.15 25.61 12.39
C THR A 208 -1.88 24.24 13.00
N SER A 209 -2.75 23.80 13.92
CA SER A 209 -2.74 22.43 14.42
C SER A 209 -3.00 21.44 13.28
N TRP A 210 -3.96 21.72 12.39
CA TRP A 210 -4.26 20.87 11.25
C TRP A 210 -3.10 20.75 10.27
N ASP A 211 -2.45 21.88 9.94
CA ASP A 211 -1.29 21.86 9.05
C ASP A 211 -0.18 20.95 9.60
N SER A 212 0.10 21.04 10.91
CA SER A 212 1.11 20.22 11.58
C SER A 212 0.75 18.73 11.60
N TYR A 213 -0.51 18.40 11.90
CA TYR A 213 -0.96 17.00 11.94
C TYR A 213 -1.06 16.37 10.55
N VAL A 214 -1.47 17.13 9.54
CA VAL A 214 -1.48 16.67 8.15
C VAL A 214 -0.06 16.39 7.68
N GLU A 215 0.89 17.29 7.96
CA GLU A 215 2.28 17.07 7.57
C GLU A 215 2.81 15.76 8.20
N HIS A 216 2.69 15.64 9.52
CA HIS A 216 3.25 14.50 10.25
C HIS A 216 2.53 13.17 9.94
N TYR A 217 1.19 13.14 9.99
CA TYR A 217 0.43 11.90 9.87
C TYR A 217 0.06 11.50 8.45
N LEU A 218 0.17 12.40 7.46
CA LEU A 218 -0.17 12.08 6.07
C LEU A 218 1.02 12.26 5.12
N VAL A 219 1.70 13.41 5.17
CA VAL A 219 2.73 13.75 4.18
C VAL A 219 4.02 12.97 4.45
N GLU A 220 4.56 13.07 5.67
CA GLU A 220 5.84 12.44 6.05
C GLU A 220 5.81 10.92 5.92
N VAL A 221 4.65 10.30 6.18
CA VAL A 221 4.44 8.84 6.11
C VAL A 221 3.91 8.36 4.75
N GLY A 222 3.72 9.27 3.78
CA GLY A 222 3.39 8.92 2.40
C GLY A 222 1.93 8.54 2.11
N TRP A 223 0.98 8.91 2.97
CA TRP A 223 -0.45 8.72 2.70
C TRP A 223 -0.99 9.66 1.65
N GLY A 224 -0.39 10.84 1.47
CA GLY A 224 -0.73 11.78 0.40
C GLY A 224 -0.54 13.23 0.80
N HIS A 225 -0.70 14.11 -0.19
CA HIS A 225 -0.55 15.56 0.01
C HIS A 225 -1.91 16.23 0.15
N VAL A 226 -2.06 16.97 1.25
CA VAL A 226 -3.28 17.68 1.61
C VAL A 226 -2.91 19.11 2.00
N THR A 227 -3.68 20.08 1.53
CA THR A 227 -3.51 21.48 1.92
C THR A 227 -4.76 21.95 2.63
N ILE A 228 -4.61 22.45 3.86
CA ILE A 228 -5.72 23.01 4.64
C ILE A 228 -6.07 24.39 4.09
N VAL A 229 -7.34 24.56 3.69
CA VAL A 229 -7.87 25.82 3.17
C VAL A 229 -8.46 26.64 4.30
N ASP A 230 -9.33 26.03 5.11
CA ASP A 230 -10.03 26.69 6.20
C ASP A 230 -10.46 25.69 7.28
N TYR A 231 -10.62 26.18 8.51
CA TYR A 231 -11.18 25.42 9.63
C TYR A 231 -12.05 26.31 10.50
N ASN A 232 -13.32 25.92 10.67
CA ASN A 232 -14.28 26.61 11.51
C ASN A 232 -14.45 25.88 12.85
N ALA A 233 -13.91 26.43 13.93
CA ALA A 233 -13.98 25.83 15.26
C ALA A 233 -15.41 25.76 15.84
N SER A 234 -16.37 26.56 15.35
CA SER A 234 -17.76 26.53 15.84
C SER A 234 -18.58 25.41 15.18
N SER A 235 -18.42 25.20 13.87
CA SER A 235 -19.10 24.11 13.15
C SER A 235 -18.28 22.82 13.08
N LEU A 236 -17.00 22.88 13.46
CA LEU A 236 -15.98 21.84 13.26
C LEU A 236 -15.75 21.52 11.77
N ALA A 237 -16.17 22.38 10.84
CA ALA A 237 -15.99 22.15 9.42
C ALA A 237 -14.52 22.35 9.02
N LEU A 238 -13.94 21.32 8.39
CA LEU A 238 -12.61 21.34 7.82
C LEU A 238 -12.70 21.38 6.30
N HIS A 239 -12.10 22.39 5.69
CA HIS A 239 -11.98 22.52 4.25
C HIS A 239 -10.53 22.30 3.84
N CYS A 240 -10.29 21.33 2.96
CA CYS A 240 -8.96 21.01 2.46
C CYS A 240 -8.99 20.64 0.98
N THR A 241 -7.84 20.75 0.32
CA THR A 241 -7.62 20.24 -1.04
C THR A 241 -6.72 19.02 -0.99
N VAL A 242 -7.13 17.95 -1.67
CA VAL A 242 -6.37 16.70 -1.79
C VAL A 242 -5.88 16.57 -3.24
N ASN A 243 -4.59 16.31 -3.42
CA ASN A 243 -4.04 16.07 -4.75
C ASN A 243 -4.58 14.75 -5.33
N ARG A 244 -4.79 14.70 -6.64
CA ARG A 244 -5.18 13.45 -7.32
C ARG A 244 -4.02 12.46 -7.28
N GLY A 245 -4.35 11.18 -7.22
CA GLY A 245 -3.39 10.10 -7.10
C GLY A 245 -4.05 8.80 -6.67
N SER A 246 -3.37 7.67 -6.88
CA SER A 246 -3.89 6.34 -6.52
C SER A 246 -4.13 6.18 -5.00
N ASN A 247 -3.57 7.07 -4.17
CA ASN A 247 -3.72 7.10 -2.72
C ASN A 247 -4.94 7.89 -2.21
N VAL A 248 -5.64 8.67 -3.06
CA VAL A 248 -6.75 9.57 -2.66
C VAL A 248 -7.75 8.94 -1.68
N PRO A 249 -8.28 7.71 -1.90
CA PRO A 249 -9.22 7.09 -0.96
C PRO A 249 -8.64 6.92 0.45
N PHE A 250 -7.36 6.56 0.54
CA PHE A 250 -6.65 6.39 1.80
C PHE A 250 -6.35 7.74 2.45
N THR A 251 -5.91 8.73 1.67
CA THR A 251 -5.67 10.09 2.16
C THR A 251 -6.94 10.67 2.80
N ILE A 252 -8.08 10.57 2.11
CA ILE A 252 -9.38 11.04 2.64
C ILE A 252 -9.73 10.28 3.93
N GLY A 253 -9.57 8.97 3.95
CA GLY A 253 -9.82 8.17 5.16
C GLY A 253 -8.94 8.57 6.35
N MET A 254 -7.66 8.89 6.12
CA MET A 254 -6.78 9.41 7.16
C MET A 254 -7.26 10.77 7.70
N ILE A 255 -7.69 11.69 6.82
CA ILE A 255 -8.28 12.98 7.25
C ILE A 255 -9.54 12.74 8.09
N CYS A 256 -10.43 11.84 7.67
CA CYS A 256 -11.63 11.49 8.42
C CYS A 256 -11.26 10.96 9.81
N GLY A 257 -10.32 10.01 9.90
CA GLY A 257 -9.87 9.46 11.18
C GLY A 257 -9.21 10.51 12.10
N LEU A 258 -8.40 11.42 11.53
CA LEU A 258 -7.83 12.55 12.27
C LEU A 258 -8.91 13.45 12.84
N TRP A 259 -9.93 13.74 12.03
CA TRP A 259 -11.03 14.61 12.41
C TRP A 259 -11.93 14.00 13.48
N GLU A 260 -12.28 12.73 13.32
CA GLU A 260 -13.05 11.96 14.31
C GLU A 260 -12.30 11.91 15.65
N ARG A 261 -10.99 11.64 15.62
CA ARG A 261 -10.15 11.64 16.84
C ARG A 261 -10.08 13.01 17.50
N ALA A 262 -9.84 14.06 16.73
CA ALA A 262 -9.72 15.43 17.24
C ALA A 262 -10.98 15.90 17.97
N HIS A 263 -12.14 15.39 17.57
CA HIS A 263 -13.44 15.85 18.07
C HIS A 263 -14.21 14.81 18.88
N GLY A 264 -13.71 13.59 18.99
CA GLY A 264 -14.33 12.49 19.74
C GLY A 264 -15.69 12.08 19.17
N ARG A 265 -15.85 12.12 17.84
CA ARG A 265 -17.09 11.82 17.13
C ARG A 265 -16.95 10.65 16.19
#